data_AF-A0A4R0R869-F1
#
_entry.id   AF-A0A4R0R869-F1
#
_cell.length_a   1.000
_cell.length_b   1.000
_cell.length_c   1.000
_cell.angle_alpha   90.00
_cell.angle_beta   90.00
_cell.angle_gamma   90.00
#
_symmetry.space_group_name_H-M   'P 1'
#
loop_
_entity.id
_entity.type
_entity.pdbx_description
1 polymer ?
#
loop_
_entity_poly.entity_id
_entity_poly.type
_entity_poly.pdbx_seq_one_letter_code
_entity_poly.pdbx_strand_id
1 'polypeptide(L)'
;MTTSYIPPELIDAILTYLQPSPCIDDTEGTPYEEYQVLKTDLQACSLVCRAWRGLTLLHLFHDVRVSYQLAGDPFTLPSKTLTGRFHPRSGRPRTLANFYLFLIHSPHIRVYIRKLRLVFAPPVKRGSVNWPSWSTEDYPTGRLLLGLLDSTLLPQLSHLELRDVYLQPLLQYSETIRGRRKVVRLKELRLWCQLIHVVNLPDISDLLSLFGDVVRLHLCGYPSIQPGHDRCRFDNSSLRTFRPESITVNDPTCYGPLLLKMSSSPSIMSIDGLVVSVGASQKVCWHSGMSQLVEAVGPQLKHFSCVHMLHLVNHHILGLSRCPNIETLTFYLNIYDEQWYWPNYRRWEAIHHFLSSLAGCHEQFSRLRKIVLSITSRDRLLTCNHIFNPQVRDLSLIVDVETLLVQLVQARSTQQRQRLARITGTTVPYVSPLVLSIVPQSSGGQHIASFGDAQQRSFRRAFPILSKMGAVEW
;
A
#
# COMPACT_ATOMS: atom_id res chain seq x y z
N MET A 1 8.38 23.61 46.89
CA MET A 1 7.97 22.26 46.43
C MET A 1 8.69 21.99 45.12
N THR A 2 9.78 21.22 45.19
CA THR A 2 10.51 20.74 44.01
C THR A 2 9.60 19.76 43.29
N THR A 3 8.96 20.20 42.21
CA THR A 3 8.21 19.31 41.31
C THR A 3 9.15 18.16 40.94
N SER A 4 8.81 16.96 41.39
CA SER A 4 9.48 15.71 41.06
C SER A 4 9.82 15.69 39.58
N TYR A 5 11.10 15.52 39.25
CA TYR A 5 11.61 15.48 37.89
C TYR A 5 10.97 14.28 37.18
N ILE A 6 9.97 14.52 36.33
CA ILE A 6 9.37 13.44 35.53
C ILE A 6 10.45 13.00 34.51
N PRO A 7 10.82 11.71 34.47
CA PRO A 7 11.77 11.20 33.49
C PRO A 7 11.32 11.53 32.04
N PRO A 8 12.25 11.92 31.15
CA PRO A 8 11.91 12.26 29.77
C PRO A 8 11.23 11.12 29.02
N GLU A 9 11.50 9.86 29.37
CA GLU A 9 10.88 8.67 28.80
C GLU A 9 9.38 8.61 29.12
N LEU A 10 8.97 9.04 30.32
CA LEU A 10 7.55 9.11 30.69
C LEU A 10 6.85 10.24 29.95
N ILE A 11 7.52 11.38 29.77
CA ILE A 11 6.98 12.49 28.97
C ILE A 11 6.81 12.03 27.52
N ASP A 12 7.81 11.37 26.93
CA ASP A 12 7.76 10.83 25.57
C ASP A 12 6.62 9.81 25.38
N ALA A 13 6.43 8.92 26.36
CA ALA A 13 5.32 7.99 26.38
C ALA A 13 3.97 8.73 26.41
N ILE A 14 3.81 9.76 27.26
CA ILE A 14 2.59 10.59 27.31
C ILE A 14 2.34 11.25 25.95
N LEU A 15 3.36 11.88 25.36
CA LEU A 15 3.26 12.59 24.08
C LEU A 15 2.87 11.65 22.93
N THR A 16 3.26 10.37 22.98
CA THR A 16 2.90 9.35 21.98
C THR A 16 1.38 9.08 21.94
N TYR A 17 0.69 9.26 23.07
CA TYR A 17 -0.77 9.12 23.14
C TYR A 17 -1.53 10.40 22.79
N LEU A 18 -0.84 11.54 22.72
CA LEU A 18 -1.46 12.79 22.32
C LEU A 18 -1.53 12.88 20.80
N GLN A 19 -2.71 13.22 20.28
CA GLN A 19 -2.86 13.48 18.86
C GLN A 19 -2.44 14.93 18.57
N PRO A 20 -1.74 15.19 17.46
CA PRO A 20 -1.72 16.55 16.91
C PRO A 20 -3.17 16.96 16.69
N SER A 21 -3.51 18.21 17.01
CA SER A 21 -4.86 18.74 16.80
C SER A 21 -5.32 18.35 15.41
N PRO A 22 -6.48 17.67 15.25
CA PRO A 22 -6.88 17.10 13.98
C PRO A 22 -6.81 18.19 12.92
N CYS A 23 -5.97 17.98 11.90
CA CYS A 23 -6.08 18.75 10.68
C CYS A 23 -7.47 18.42 10.15
N ILE A 24 -8.37 19.40 10.13
CA ILE A 24 -9.68 19.25 9.52
C ILE A 24 -9.40 18.87 8.07
N ASP A 25 -9.62 17.59 7.75
CA ASP A 25 -9.45 17.09 6.41
C ASP A 25 -10.62 17.64 5.59
N ASP A 26 -10.31 18.58 4.68
CA ASP A 26 -11.29 19.30 3.84
C ASP A 26 -12.09 18.38 2.89
N THR A 27 -11.91 17.05 2.96
CA THR A 27 -12.51 16.07 2.06
C THR A 27 -13.90 15.59 2.45
N GLU A 28 -14.33 15.80 3.70
CA GLU A 28 -15.70 15.44 4.12
C GLU A 28 -16.30 16.62 4.86
N GLY A 29 -17.39 17.17 4.31
CA GLY A 29 -18.10 18.36 4.79
C GLY A 29 -18.77 18.18 6.14
N THR A 30 -18.02 17.71 7.14
CA THR A 30 -18.41 17.76 8.53
C THR A 30 -18.58 19.24 8.91
N PRO A 31 -19.78 19.65 9.36
CA PRO A 31 -20.01 21.03 9.73
C PRO A 31 -19.03 21.45 10.81
N TYR A 32 -18.64 22.73 10.74
CA TYR A 32 -17.74 23.45 11.64
C TYR A 32 -18.35 23.54 13.05
N GLU A 33 -18.63 22.41 13.70
CA GLU A 33 -18.86 22.43 15.14
C GLU A 33 -17.58 22.92 15.80
N GLU A 34 -17.77 23.86 16.71
CA GLU A 34 -16.74 24.57 17.45
C GLU A 34 -15.76 23.57 18.09
N TYR A 35 -14.68 23.24 17.36
CA TYR A 35 -13.57 22.49 17.91
C TYR A 35 -12.94 23.40 18.96
N GLN A 36 -13.45 23.30 20.19
CA GLN A 36 -12.74 23.77 21.36
C GLN A 36 -11.38 23.11 21.29
N VAL A 37 -10.34 23.93 21.15
CA VAL A 37 -8.95 23.49 21.25
C VAL A 37 -8.80 22.96 22.68
N LEU A 38 -9.10 21.68 22.86
CA LEU A 38 -8.93 21.01 24.14
C LEU A 38 -7.43 21.09 24.45
N LYS A 39 -7.10 21.41 25.71
CA LYS A 39 -5.71 21.48 26.25
C LYS A 39 -4.95 20.15 26.18
N THR A 40 -5.48 19.17 25.45
CA THR A 40 -4.92 17.85 25.20
C THR A 40 -4.12 17.81 23.90
N ASP A 41 -3.94 18.94 23.20
CA ASP A 41 -3.19 18.92 21.95
C ASP A 41 -1.67 18.86 22.15
N LEU A 42 -1.04 18.10 21.26
CA LEU A 42 0.40 17.95 21.23
C LEU A 42 1.10 19.31 21.07
N GLN A 43 0.46 20.30 20.44
CA GLN A 43 1.04 21.64 20.25
C GLN A 43 1.19 22.42 21.56
N ALA A 44 0.21 22.39 22.46
CA ALA A 44 0.30 23.05 23.76
C ALA A 44 1.43 22.50 24.62
N CYS A 45 1.75 21.20 24.48
CA CYS A 45 2.87 20.57 25.18
C CYS A 45 4.22 21.23 24.85
N SER A 46 4.37 21.80 23.64
CA SER A 46 5.58 22.50 23.24
C SER A 46 5.81 23.82 23.97
N LEU A 47 4.79 24.35 24.64
CA LEU A 47 4.81 25.61 25.39
C LEU A 47 5.04 25.43 26.88
N VAL A 48 5.01 24.19 27.41
CA VAL A 48 5.13 23.90 28.85
C VAL A 48 6.52 24.28 29.37
N CYS A 49 7.58 23.72 28.78
CA CYS A 49 8.96 24.03 29.12
C CYS A 49 9.91 23.60 27.99
N ARG A 50 11.21 23.94 28.11
CA ARG A 50 12.21 23.59 27.08
C ARG A 50 12.38 22.08 26.88
N ALA A 51 12.34 21.30 27.95
CA ALA A 51 12.48 19.84 27.89
C ALA A 51 11.29 19.21 27.14
N TRP A 52 10.07 19.61 27.50
CA TRP A 52 8.86 19.17 26.80
C TRP A 52 8.89 19.62 25.34
N ARG A 53 9.27 20.86 25.06
CA ARG A 53 9.40 21.36 23.69
C ARG A 53 10.27 20.47 22.81
N GLY A 54 11.43 20.02 23.29
CA GLY A 54 12.31 19.13 22.53
C GLY A 54 11.63 17.82 22.14
N LEU A 55 11.01 17.15 23.11
CA LEU A 55 10.28 15.89 22.89
C LEU A 55 9.02 16.10 22.04
N THR A 56 8.26 17.16 22.29
CA THR A 56 7.05 17.48 21.53
C THR A 56 7.35 17.76 20.06
N LEU A 57 8.44 18.46 19.75
CA LEU A 57 8.84 18.72 18.35
C LEU A 57 9.13 17.43 17.58
N LEU A 58 9.72 16.41 18.24
CA LEU A 58 9.93 15.09 17.64
C LEU A 58 8.59 14.51 17.17
N HIS A 59 7.56 14.53 18.01
CA HIS A 59 6.24 13.98 17.67
C HIS A 59 5.48 14.84 16.66
N LEU A 60 5.53 16.18 16.79
CA LEU A 60 4.83 17.11 15.89
C LEU A 60 5.32 17.01 14.44
N PHE A 61 6.63 16.81 14.25
CA PHE A 61 7.25 16.79 12.93
C PHE A 61 7.62 15.39 12.45
N HIS A 62 7.26 14.34 13.19
CA HIS A 62 7.53 12.96 12.78
C HIS A 62 6.80 12.56 11.48
N ASP A 63 5.51 12.92 11.38
CA ASP A 63 4.65 12.65 10.22
C ASP A 63 4.09 13.97 9.67
N VAL A 64 4.76 14.51 8.65
CA VAL A 64 4.42 15.79 8.05
C VAL A 64 3.58 15.58 6.80
N ARG A 65 2.40 16.18 6.78
CA ARG A 65 1.54 16.27 5.58
C ARG A 65 1.56 17.68 5.01
N VAL A 66 1.88 17.80 3.74
CA VAL A 66 1.91 19.07 3.00
C VAL A 66 0.97 18.98 1.81
N SER A 67 -0.14 19.69 1.92
CA SER A 67 -1.02 19.95 0.77
C SER A 67 -0.52 21.20 0.04
N TYR A 68 -0.29 21.10 -1.27
CA TYR A 68 0.22 22.21 -2.08
C TYR A 68 -0.61 22.43 -3.35
N GLN A 69 -0.55 23.66 -3.86
CA GLN A 69 -1.21 24.13 -5.08
C GLN A 69 -0.17 24.73 -6.04
N LEU A 70 -0.51 24.81 -7.32
CA LEU A 70 0.32 25.50 -8.31
C LEU A 70 0.26 27.01 -8.10
N ALA A 71 1.35 27.70 -8.40
CA ALA A 71 1.47 29.15 -8.26
C ALA A 71 0.78 29.87 -9.44
N GLY A 72 -0.47 29.55 -9.74
CA GLY A 72 -1.13 29.98 -10.99
C GLY A 72 -2.21 31.04 -10.87
N ASP A 73 -2.80 31.28 -9.69
CA ASP A 73 -3.80 32.35 -9.54
C ASP A 73 -3.99 32.79 -8.08
N PRO A 74 -3.54 33.99 -7.67
CA PRO A 74 -3.74 34.50 -6.32
C PRO A 74 -5.21 34.85 -6.01
N PHE A 75 -6.14 34.83 -6.98
CA PHE A 75 -7.47 35.42 -6.83
C PHE A 75 -8.65 34.46 -6.61
N THR A 76 -8.44 33.14 -6.49
CA THR A 76 -9.56 32.18 -6.31
C THR A 76 -9.39 31.23 -5.13
N LEU A 77 -8.88 31.71 -3.99
CA LEU A 77 -9.02 30.99 -2.73
C LEU A 77 -10.40 31.30 -2.12
N PRO A 78 -11.34 30.34 -2.01
CA PRO A 78 -12.47 30.51 -1.12
C PRO A 78 -11.92 30.61 0.30
N SER A 79 -12.12 31.78 0.92
CA SER A 79 -11.48 32.18 2.19
C SER A 79 -11.89 31.38 3.44
N LYS A 80 -12.49 30.18 3.28
CA LYS A 80 -13.18 29.47 4.35
C LYS A 80 -12.72 28.04 4.65
N THR A 81 -11.79 27.44 3.90
CA THR A 81 -11.53 25.98 4.02
C THR A 81 -10.04 25.59 3.95
N LEU A 82 -9.19 26.07 4.86
CA LEU A 82 -7.77 25.64 4.88
C LEU A 82 -7.18 25.64 6.30
N THR A 83 -7.16 24.49 6.97
CA THR A 83 -6.33 24.28 8.18
C THR A 83 -5.13 23.37 7.90
N GLY A 84 -4.07 23.51 8.70
CA GLY A 84 -2.68 23.17 8.35
C GLY A 84 -1.85 24.46 8.26
N ARG A 85 -1.70 25.18 9.38
CA ARG A 85 -1.20 26.56 9.39
C ARG A 85 0.30 26.66 9.07
N PHE A 86 0.62 26.98 7.82
CA PHE A 86 1.38 28.21 7.54
C PHE A 86 0.35 29.35 7.49
N HIS A 87 0.66 30.48 8.13
CA HIS A 87 -0.28 31.53 8.53
C HIS A 87 -1.42 31.83 7.52
N PRO A 88 -2.71 31.71 7.91
CA PRO A 88 -3.84 32.07 7.05
C PRO A 88 -3.89 33.58 6.70
N ARG A 89 -3.13 34.41 7.41
CA ARG A 89 -3.11 35.87 7.20
C ARG A 89 -2.28 36.33 6.00
N SER A 90 -1.43 35.48 5.42
CA SER A 90 -0.49 35.96 4.39
C SER A 90 -1.07 35.96 2.97
N GLY A 91 -2.22 35.34 2.71
CA GLY A 91 -2.79 35.24 1.35
C GLY A 91 -1.88 34.55 0.32
N ARG A 92 -0.75 33.97 0.75
CA ARG A 92 0.24 33.36 -0.14
C ARG A 92 -0.15 31.92 -0.46
N PRO A 93 -0.07 31.49 -1.72
CA PRO A 93 -0.36 30.10 -2.09
C PRO A 93 0.58 29.14 -1.35
N ARG A 94 0.04 28.00 -0.92
CA ARG A 94 0.82 26.90 -0.35
C ARG A 94 1.52 26.18 -1.51
N THR A 95 2.73 26.60 -1.84
CA THR A 95 3.51 25.97 -2.91
C THR A 95 4.54 25.00 -2.32
N LEU A 96 4.95 24.01 -3.11
CA LEU A 96 6.04 23.11 -2.73
C LEU A 96 7.36 23.89 -2.51
N ALA A 97 7.55 25.00 -3.23
CA ALA A 97 8.73 25.86 -3.09
C ALA A 97 8.76 26.55 -1.73
N ASN A 98 7.62 27.02 -1.24
CA ASN A 98 7.51 27.60 0.09
C ASN A 98 7.83 26.57 1.19
N PHE A 99 7.39 25.32 1.01
CA PHE A 99 7.73 24.24 1.94
C PHE A 99 9.24 23.92 1.92
N TYR A 100 9.83 23.82 0.73
CA TYR A 100 11.27 23.63 0.58
C TYR A 100 12.08 24.76 1.25
N LEU A 101 11.70 26.02 1.02
CA LEU A 101 12.32 27.16 1.69
C LEU A 101 12.12 27.12 3.20
N PHE A 102 10.93 26.76 3.69
CA PHE A 102 10.69 26.60 5.12
C PHE A 102 11.65 25.59 5.74
N LEU A 103 11.86 24.44 5.09
CA LEU A 103 12.84 23.49 5.54
C LEU A 103 14.21 24.16 5.54
N ILE A 104 14.66 24.78 4.45
CA ILE A 104 15.95 25.53 4.37
C ILE A 104 16.16 26.50 5.55
N HIS A 105 15.13 27.19 6.01
CA HIS A 105 15.24 28.13 7.12
C HIS A 105 15.10 27.47 8.50
N SER A 106 14.64 26.20 8.54
CA SER A 106 14.34 25.46 9.78
C SER A 106 15.12 24.13 9.86
N PRO A 107 16.47 24.16 9.92
CA PRO A 107 17.29 22.94 9.95
C PRO A 107 16.99 22.04 11.15
N HIS A 108 16.60 22.63 12.28
CA HIS A 108 16.23 21.92 13.50
C HIS A 108 14.92 21.12 13.37
N ILE A 109 14.06 21.41 12.39
CA ILE A 109 12.80 20.66 12.16
C ILE A 109 13.05 19.46 11.26
N ARG A 110 13.88 19.64 10.23
CA ARG A 110 14.16 18.63 9.20
C ARG A 110 14.61 17.28 9.75
N VAL A 111 15.38 17.30 10.83
CA VAL A 111 15.93 16.10 11.47
C VAL A 111 14.83 15.22 12.09
N TYR A 112 13.65 15.77 12.38
CA TYR A 112 12.54 15.01 12.98
C TYR A 112 11.62 14.39 11.93
N ILE A 113 11.68 14.83 10.67
CA ILE A 113 10.78 14.37 9.61
C ILE A 113 11.18 12.96 9.16
N ARG A 114 10.36 11.98 9.53
CA ARG A 114 10.54 10.56 9.15
C ARG A 114 9.53 10.09 8.12
N LYS A 115 8.33 10.67 8.15
CA LYS A 115 7.27 10.43 7.17
C LYS A 115 6.87 11.76 6.55
N LEU A 116 6.87 11.80 5.22
CA LEU A 116 6.44 12.96 4.45
C LEU A 116 5.31 12.55 3.51
N ARG A 117 4.17 13.21 3.61
CA ARG A 117 3.05 13.09 2.67
C ARG A 117 2.91 14.38 1.88
N LEU A 118 3.15 14.33 0.58
CA LEU A 118 2.91 15.44 -0.34
C LEU A 118 1.59 15.19 -1.06
N VAL A 119 0.65 16.12 -0.93
CA VAL A 119 -0.68 16.03 -1.54
C VAL A 119 -0.85 17.21 -2.47
N PHE A 120 -1.03 16.94 -3.75
CA PHE A 120 -1.44 17.98 -4.68
C PHE A 120 -2.94 18.25 -4.51
N ALA A 121 -3.30 19.49 -4.20
CA ALA A 121 -4.68 19.92 -4.13
C ALA A 121 -5.02 20.64 -5.45
N PRO A 122 -5.72 20.00 -6.41
CA PRO A 122 -6.17 20.71 -7.59
C PRO A 122 -7.13 21.84 -7.16
N PRO A 123 -7.12 23.01 -7.82
CA PRO A 123 -8.09 24.05 -7.55
C PRO A 123 -9.50 23.53 -7.85
N VAL A 124 -10.39 23.61 -6.85
CA VAL A 124 -11.78 23.19 -6.97
C VAL A 124 -12.55 24.26 -7.76
N LYS A 125 -12.63 24.13 -9.09
CA LYS A 125 -13.59 24.93 -9.86
C LYS A 125 -14.98 24.33 -9.68
N ARG A 126 -15.82 24.96 -8.87
CA ARG A 126 -17.27 24.65 -8.82
C ARG A 126 -17.87 24.97 -10.19
N GLY A 127 -18.26 23.95 -10.95
CA GLY A 127 -19.21 24.08 -12.07
C GLY A 127 -18.64 24.32 -13.47
N SER A 128 -17.33 24.22 -13.70
CA SER A 128 -16.77 24.23 -15.07
C SER A 128 -15.70 23.15 -15.22
N VAL A 129 -15.96 22.19 -16.13
CA VAL A 129 -15.06 21.07 -16.49
C VAL A 129 -13.80 21.56 -17.23
N ASN A 130 -13.69 22.87 -17.49
CA ASN A 130 -12.50 23.44 -18.11
C ASN A 130 -11.40 23.59 -17.06
N TRP A 131 -10.58 22.54 -16.96
CA TRP A 131 -9.27 22.59 -16.32
C TRP A 131 -8.56 23.87 -16.75
N PRO A 132 -8.04 24.68 -15.81
CA PRO A 132 -7.27 25.85 -16.18
C PRO A 132 -6.14 25.40 -17.11
N SER A 133 -5.91 26.13 -18.20
CA SER A 133 -4.70 25.96 -19.00
C SER A 133 -3.52 26.48 -18.17
N TRP A 134 -3.04 25.68 -17.22
CA TRP A 134 -1.83 26.00 -16.48
C TRP A 134 -0.67 26.06 -17.45
N SER A 135 0.15 27.11 -17.33
CA SER A 135 1.40 27.15 -18.08
C SER A 135 2.30 26.03 -17.57
N THR A 136 3.14 25.48 -18.44
CA THR A 136 4.11 24.45 -18.04
C THR A 136 5.14 24.95 -17.03
N GLU A 137 5.22 26.27 -16.83
CA GLU A 137 6.15 26.94 -15.91
C GLU A 137 5.64 26.97 -14.46
N ASP A 138 4.33 26.82 -14.23
CA ASP A 138 3.71 26.90 -12.90
C ASP A 138 3.89 25.62 -12.07
N TYR A 139 4.39 24.55 -12.69
CA TYR A 139 4.54 23.25 -12.07
C TYR A 139 5.81 23.15 -11.24
N PRO A 140 5.75 22.48 -10.07
CA PRO A 140 6.96 22.18 -9.34
C PRO A 140 7.87 21.33 -10.24
N THR A 141 9.04 21.87 -10.55
CA THR A 141 10.04 21.14 -11.33
C THR A 141 10.45 19.90 -10.56
N GLY A 142 10.73 18.79 -11.26
CA GLY A 142 11.32 17.60 -10.61
C GLY A 142 12.61 17.92 -9.85
N ARG A 143 13.31 19.01 -10.21
CA ARG A 143 14.45 19.56 -9.45
C ARG A 143 14.10 20.00 -8.04
N LEU A 144 12.93 20.60 -7.84
CA LEU A 144 12.47 21.03 -6.52
C LEU A 144 12.16 19.82 -5.64
N LEU A 145 11.47 18.81 -6.19
CA LEU A 145 11.24 17.56 -5.48
C LEU A 145 12.58 16.87 -5.15
N LEU A 146 13.54 16.87 -6.08
CA LEU A 146 14.88 16.34 -5.82
C LEU A 146 15.61 17.10 -4.72
N GLY A 147 15.54 18.44 -4.70
CA GLY A 147 16.11 19.23 -3.62
C GLY A 147 15.43 18.92 -2.28
N LEU A 148 14.12 18.73 -2.30
CA LEU A 148 13.34 18.37 -1.12
C LEU A 148 13.75 16.99 -0.55
N LEU A 149 13.99 16.03 -1.43
CA LEU A 149 14.35 14.66 -1.09
C LEU A 149 15.86 14.45 -0.96
N ASP A 150 16.66 15.51 -1.04
CA ASP A 150 18.09 15.42 -0.77
C ASP A 150 18.31 14.91 0.66
N SER A 151 19.17 13.91 0.80
CA SER A 151 19.61 13.36 2.09
C SER A 151 20.12 14.41 3.07
N THR A 152 20.65 15.54 2.57
CA THR A 152 21.08 16.67 3.40
C THR A 152 19.91 17.49 3.93
N LEU A 153 18.78 17.52 3.21
CA LEU A 153 17.58 18.23 3.63
C LEU A 153 16.73 17.38 4.56
N LEU A 154 16.50 16.11 4.25
CA LEU A 154 15.64 15.22 5.05
C LEU A 154 16.37 13.93 5.44
N PRO A 155 17.35 13.99 6.37
CA PRO A 155 18.27 12.88 6.64
C PRO A 155 17.61 11.66 7.28
N GLN A 156 16.46 11.82 7.96
CA GLN A 156 15.74 10.72 8.61
C GLN A 156 14.51 10.24 7.82
N LEU A 157 14.32 10.75 6.59
CA LEU A 157 13.16 10.37 5.79
C LEU A 157 13.22 8.88 5.47
N SER A 158 12.18 8.16 5.92
CA SER A 158 12.06 6.71 5.72
C SER A 158 10.76 6.35 5.02
N HIS A 159 9.74 7.19 5.10
CA HIS A 159 8.46 6.98 4.42
C HIS A 159 8.12 8.21 3.59
N LEU A 160 7.85 8.01 2.32
CA LEU A 160 7.40 9.06 1.41
C LEU A 160 6.07 8.65 0.79
N GLU A 161 5.10 9.55 0.82
CA GLU A 161 3.81 9.37 0.17
C GLU A 161 3.56 10.56 -0.76
N LEU A 162 3.33 10.27 -2.03
CA LEU A 162 3.06 11.24 -3.08
C LEU A 162 1.63 11.00 -3.55
N ARG A 163 0.73 11.95 -3.28
CA ARG A 163 -0.67 11.90 -3.72
C ARG A 163 -0.94 12.95 -4.78
N ASP A 164 -1.36 12.49 -5.94
CA ASP A 164 -1.69 13.30 -7.12
C ASP A 164 -0.58 14.25 -7.53
N VAL A 165 0.67 13.88 -7.19
CA VAL A 165 1.83 14.74 -7.35
C VAL A 165 2.07 14.98 -8.82
N TYR A 166 1.86 16.22 -9.23
CA TYR A 166 2.14 16.68 -10.56
C TYR A 166 3.58 17.15 -10.69
N LEU A 167 4.36 16.52 -11.57
CA LEU A 167 5.73 16.90 -11.85
C LEU A 167 5.83 17.30 -13.32
N GLN A 168 6.51 18.43 -13.57
CA GLN A 168 6.90 18.76 -14.93
C GLN A 168 7.86 17.67 -15.46
N PRO A 169 7.67 17.16 -16.69
CA PRO A 169 8.51 16.12 -17.25
C PRO A 169 9.99 16.46 -17.14
N LEU A 170 10.81 15.51 -16.67
CA LEU A 170 12.24 15.72 -16.45
C LEU A 170 13.07 15.73 -17.75
N LEU A 171 12.42 15.54 -18.90
CA LEU A 171 13.04 15.40 -20.22
C LEU A 171 13.99 16.56 -20.59
N GLN A 172 13.74 17.78 -20.09
CA GLN A 172 14.62 18.93 -20.34
C GLN A 172 15.90 18.95 -19.48
N TYR A 173 16.04 18.04 -18.49
CA TYR A 173 17.08 18.10 -17.46
C TYR A 173 17.84 16.79 -17.24
N SER A 174 17.69 15.81 -18.15
CA SER A 174 18.18 14.43 -18.01
C SER A 174 19.69 14.32 -17.68
N GLU A 175 20.52 15.24 -18.16
CA GLU A 175 21.96 15.24 -17.87
C GLU A 175 22.28 15.61 -16.42
N THR A 176 21.52 16.55 -15.82
CA THR A 176 21.77 17.01 -14.44
C THR A 176 21.38 15.99 -13.36
N ILE A 177 20.56 15.00 -13.69
CA ILE A 177 20.08 14.00 -12.73
C ILE A 177 21.10 12.87 -12.57
N ARG A 178 21.83 12.51 -13.63
CA ARG A 178 22.76 11.36 -13.63
C ARG A 178 23.93 11.52 -12.63
N GLY A 179 24.28 12.74 -12.27
CA GLY A 179 25.36 13.03 -11.30
C GLY A 179 24.92 13.24 -9.86
N ARG A 180 23.60 13.29 -9.57
CA ARG A 180 23.12 13.56 -8.21
C ARG A 180 23.17 12.31 -7.34
N ARG A 181 23.55 12.51 -6.07
CA ARG A 181 23.39 11.48 -5.04
C ARG A 181 21.92 11.09 -4.99
N LYS A 182 21.66 9.79 -5.16
CA LYS A 182 20.30 9.24 -5.07
C LYS A 182 19.70 9.54 -3.70
N VAL A 183 18.38 9.66 -3.69
CA VAL A 183 17.60 9.82 -2.47
C VAL A 183 17.88 8.65 -1.50
N VAL A 184 17.84 8.96 -0.20
CA VAL A 184 18.01 8.02 0.93
C VAL A 184 17.25 6.71 0.70
N ARG A 185 17.81 5.60 1.21
CA ARG A 185 17.10 4.31 1.29
C ARG A 185 15.77 4.49 2.01
N LEU A 186 14.65 4.34 1.30
CA LEU A 186 13.32 4.46 1.88
C LEU A 186 12.85 3.10 2.40
N LYS A 187 12.22 3.10 3.58
CA LYS A 187 11.45 1.94 4.06
C LYS A 187 10.15 1.81 3.28
N GLU A 188 9.57 2.92 2.84
CA GLU A 188 8.28 2.90 2.15
C GLU A 188 8.13 4.08 1.20
N LEU A 189 7.69 3.79 -0.03
CA LEU A 189 7.28 4.77 -1.01
C LEU A 189 5.85 4.46 -1.44
N ARG A 190 4.93 5.39 -1.23
CA ARG A 190 3.54 5.29 -1.68
C ARG A 190 3.26 6.30 -2.77
N LEU A 191 2.80 5.84 -3.91
CA LEU A 191 2.35 6.67 -5.03
C LEU A 191 0.84 6.51 -5.14
N TRP A 192 0.11 7.61 -4.97
CA TRP A 192 -1.34 7.68 -5.18
C TRP A 192 -1.64 8.53 -6.39
N CYS A 193 -2.31 7.95 -7.39
CA CYS A 193 -2.75 8.65 -8.59
C CYS A 193 -4.27 8.52 -8.71
N GLN A 194 -5.00 9.60 -8.41
CA GLN A 194 -6.45 9.73 -8.63
C GLN A 194 -6.73 10.59 -9.87
N LEU A 195 -5.90 11.59 -10.18
CA LEU A 195 -6.10 12.51 -11.30
C LEU A 195 -5.47 11.99 -12.61
N ILE A 196 -6.32 11.39 -13.45
CA ILE A 196 -5.98 10.58 -14.64
C ILE A 196 -5.57 11.44 -15.84
N HIS A 197 -6.10 12.66 -15.93
CA HIS A 197 -5.95 13.46 -17.14
C HIS A 197 -4.61 14.18 -17.25
N VAL A 198 -3.85 14.24 -16.15
CA VAL A 198 -2.77 15.22 -16.00
C VAL A 198 -1.40 14.54 -15.99
N VAL A 199 -1.19 13.44 -15.26
CA VAL A 199 0.15 12.82 -15.15
C VAL A 199 0.41 11.87 -16.32
N ASN A 200 1.44 12.14 -17.13
CA ASN A 200 1.88 11.19 -18.14
C ASN A 200 2.70 10.09 -17.46
N LEU A 201 2.45 8.82 -17.80
CA LEU A 201 3.22 7.66 -17.31
C LEU A 201 4.76 7.82 -17.34
N PRO A 202 5.38 8.44 -18.37
CA PRO A 202 6.79 8.81 -18.37
C PRO A 202 7.28 9.50 -17.09
N ASP A 203 6.42 10.33 -16.49
CA ASP A 203 6.76 11.13 -15.31
C ASP A 203 6.91 10.25 -14.05
N ILE A 204 6.20 9.11 -13.97
CA ILE A 204 6.29 8.19 -12.83
C ILE A 204 7.56 7.34 -12.89
N SER A 205 7.95 6.85 -14.06
CA SER A 205 9.22 6.10 -14.18
C SER A 205 10.43 7.01 -13.97
N ASP A 206 10.39 8.24 -14.48
CA ASP A 206 11.39 9.26 -14.17
C ASP A 206 11.46 9.52 -12.67
N LEU A 207 10.32 9.69 -11.99
CA LEU A 207 10.23 9.85 -10.54
C LEU A 207 10.81 8.64 -9.80
N LEU A 208 10.45 7.41 -10.19
CA LEU A 208 10.97 6.19 -9.57
C LEU A 208 12.48 6.05 -9.75
N SER A 209 13.03 6.51 -10.87
CA SER A 209 14.48 6.50 -11.13
C SER A 209 15.28 7.37 -10.16
N LEU A 210 14.63 8.33 -9.49
CA LEU A 210 15.24 9.20 -8.48
C LEU A 210 15.55 8.45 -7.17
N PHE A 211 14.88 7.32 -6.95
CA PHE A 211 15.05 6.50 -5.75
C PHE A 211 16.03 5.34 -6.03
N GLY A 212 16.86 5.05 -5.03
CA GLY A 212 17.73 3.87 -5.04
C GLY A 212 17.00 2.66 -4.49
N ASP A 213 17.32 2.31 -3.24
CA ASP A 213 16.73 1.17 -2.56
C ASP A 213 15.44 1.58 -1.84
N VAL A 214 14.37 0.83 -2.09
CA VAL A 214 13.06 1.04 -1.46
C VAL A 214 12.57 -0.30 -0.89
N VAL A 215 12.34 -0.39 0.42
CA VAL A 215 11.90 -1.67 1.00
C VAL A 215 10.48 -2.01 0.53
N ARG A 216 9.56 -1.05 0.55
CA ARG A 216 8.16 -1.26 0.12
C ARG A 216 7.70 -0.18 -0.85
N LEU A 217 7.34 -0.56 -2.07
CA LEU A 217 6.67 0.30 -3.03
C LEU A 217 5.17 0.02 -3.01
N HIS A 218 4.34 1.04 -2.83
CA HIS A 218 2.90 0.95 -2.97
C HIS A 218 2.44 1.82 -4.15
N LEU A 219 1.78 1.19 -5.10
CA LEU A 219 1.13 1.81 -6.25
C LEU A 219 -0.38 1.80 -5.99
N CYS A 220 -0.91 2.95 -5.57
CA CYS A 220 -2.27 3.15 -5.09
C CYS A 220 -3.06 4.08 -6.02
N GLY A 221 -4.39 3.95 -6.06
CA GLY A 221 -5.26 4.86 -6.80
C GLY A 221 -6.06 4.17 -7.90
N TYR A 222 -7.08 4.90 -8.39
CA TYR A 222 -8.06 4.43 -9.36
C TYR A 222 -8.05 5.32 -10.60
N PRO A 223 -7.09 5.20 -11.53
CA PRO A 223 -7.32 5.78 -12.82
C PRO A 223 -8.32 4.91 -13.58
N SER A 224 -9.57 5.37 -13.64
CA SER A 224 -10.47 5.16 -14.77
C SER A 224 -9.82 5.68 -16.07
N ILE A 225 -8.78 5.00 -16.54
CA ILE A 225 -8.23 5.20 -17.87
C ILE A 225 -9.37 4.82 -18.80
N GLN A 226 -9.94 5.80 -19.52
CA GLN A 226 -10.78 5.44 -20.66
C GLN A 226 -9.90 4.64 -21.63
N PRO A 227 -10.19 3.35 -21.86
CA PRO A 227 -9.43 2.55 -22.81
C PRO A 227 -9.60 3.19 -24.19
N GLY A 228 -8.53 3.79 -24.72
CA GLY A 228 -8.57 4.50 -26.02
C GLY A 228 -7.71 5.75 -26.12
N HIS A 229 -7.14 6.26 -25.03
CA HIS A 229 -6.08 7.28 -25.12
C HIS A 229 -4.70 6.63 -25.14
N ASP A 230 -4.12 6.57 -26.35
CA ASP A 230 -2.75 6.18 -26.70
C ASP A 230 -1.67 7.03 -25.99
N ARG A 231 -1.64 7.01 -24.65
CA ARG A 231 -0.58 7.63 -23.85
C ARG A 231 0.52 6.65 -23.46
N CYS A 232 0.63 5.51 -24.18
CA CYS A 232 1.84 4.70 -24.23
C CYS A 232 2.92 5.40 -25.07
N ARG A 233 3.25 6.67 -24.78
CA ARG A 233 4.51 7.22 -25.26
C ARG A 233 5.60 6.43 -24.56
N PHE A 234 6.41 5.71 -25.34
CA PHE A 234 7.57 4.98 -24.86
C PHE A 234 8.48 5.95 -24.10
N ASP A 235 8.53 5.77 -22.79
CA ASP A 235 9.45 6.51 -21.95
C ASP A 235 10.81 5.79 -21.99
N ASN A 236 11.84 6.50 -22.45
CA ASN A 236 13.22 6.03 -22.51
C ASN A 236 13.93 6.02 -21.15
N SER A 237 13.30 6.53 -20.08
CA SER A 237 13.92 6.54 -18.75
C SER A 237 14.24 5.12 -18.29
N SER A 238 15.36 4.96 -17.58
CA SER A 238 15.82 3.64 -17.14
C SER A 238 15.56 3.45 -15.65
N LEU A 239 14.80 2.41 -15.30
CA LEU A 239 14.59 2.01 -13.90
C LEU A 239 15.72 1.12 -13.34
N ARG A 240 16.85 1.00 -14.05
CA ARG A 240 17.97 0.10 -13.70
C ARG A 240 18.46 0.27 -12.26
N THR A 241 18.32 1.46 -11.69
CA THR A 241 18.82 1.79 -10.35
C THR A 241 17.79 1.65 -9.24
N PHE A 242 16.50 1.58 -9.59
CA PHE A 242 15.41 1.53 -8.63
C PHE A 242 15.21 0.10 -8.15
N ARG A 243 15.45 -0.18 -6.86
CA ARG A 243 15.48 -1.53 -6.28
C ARG A 243 14.43 -1.68 -5.18
N PRO A 244 13.18 -2.01 -5.54
CA PRO A 244 12.18 -2.36 -4.55
C PRO A 244 12.46 -3.75 -3.96
N GLU A 245 12.30 -3.95 -2.65
CA GLU A 245 12.31 -5.29 -2.03
C GLU A 245 10.91 -5.92 -2.13
N SER A 246 9.86 -5.12 -1.93
CA SER A 246 8.45 -5.52 -2.10
C SER A 246 7.63 -4.49 -2.88
N ILE A 247 6.68 -4.97 -3.68
CA ILE A 247 5.71 -4.14 -4.44
C ILE A 247 4.29 -4.48 -4.02
N THR A 248 3.47 -3.46 -3.81
CA THR A 248 2.02 -3.53 -3.65
C THR A 248 1.33 -2.76 -4.76
N VAL A 249 0.39 -3.38 -5.47
CA VAL A 249 -0.38 -2.77 -6.57
C VAL A 249 -1.87 -2.88 -6.26
N ASN A 250 -2.53 -1.76 -5.95
CA ASN A 250 -3.95 -1.75 -5.60
C ASN A 250 -4.89 -1.81 -6.81
N ASP A 251 -4.42 -1.41 -7.98
CA ASP A 251 -5.14 -1.54 -9.25
C ASP A 251 -4.14 -1.72 -10.40
N PRO A 252 -3.87 -2.94 -10.87
CA PRO A 252 -2.87 -3.16 -11.92
C PRO A 252 -3.26 -2.58 -13.29
N THR A 253 -4.55 -2.34 -13.54
CA THR A 253 -4.99 -1.79 -14.85
C THR A 253 -4.51 -0.37 -15.07
N CYS A 254 -4.34 0.33 -13.97
CA CYS A 254 -3.88 1.70 -13.86
C CYS A 254 -2.38 1.87 -14.14
N TYR A 255 -1.61 0.80 -13.93
CA TYR A 255 -0.15 0.83 -13.96
C TYR A 255 0.45 -0.02 -15.09
N GLY A 256 -0.35 -0.63 -15.96
CA GLY A 256 0.11 -1.59 -16.98
C GLY A 256 1.43 -1.25 -17.68
N PRO A 257 1.57 -0.08 -18.33
CA PRO A 257 2.82 0.31 -18.99
C PRO A 257 4.00 0.51 -18.01
N LEU A 258 3.74 1.03 -16.81
CA LEU A 258 4.77 1.14 -15.78
C LEU A 258 5.21 -0.24 -15.30
N LEU A 259 4.28 -1.16 -15.04
CA LEU A 259 4.57 -2.53 -14.62
C LEU A 259 5.37 -3.30 -15.69
N LEU A 260 5.03 -3.10 -16.97
CA LEU A 260 5.76 -3.63 -18.12
C LEU A 260 7.19 -3.08 -18.19
N LYS A 261 7.37 -1.78 -17.95
CA LYS A 261 8.70 -1.17 -17.92
C LYS A 261 9.51 -1.67 -16.73
N MET A 262 8.86 -1.78 -15.59
CA MET A 262 9.40 -2.36 -14.36
C MET A 262 9.87 -3.80 -14.59
N SER A 263 9.07 -4.64 -15.25
CA SER A 263 9.43 -6.04 -15.54
C SER A 263 10.68 -6.19 -16.40
N SER A 264 10.99 -5.20 -17.25
CA SER A 264 12.23 -5.16 -18.03
C SER A 264 13.48 -4.73 -17.24
N SER A 265 13.30 -4.21 -16.02
CA SER A 265 14.42 -3.73 -15.20
C SER A 265 15.10 -4.87 -14.43
N PRO A 266 16.44 -4.97 -14.48
CA PRO A 266 17.17 -6.05 -13.79
C PRO A 266 17.02 -5.99 -12.26
N SER A 267 16.71 -4.81 -11.71
CA SER A 267 16.49 -4.61 -10.28
C SER A 267 15.22 -5.26 -9.74
N ILE A 268 14.27 -5.59 -10.61
CA ILE A 268 13.00 -6.24 -10.23
C ILE A 268 13.17 -7.73 -10.00
N MET A 269 14.23 -8.31 -10.56
CA MET A 269 14.53 -9.72 -10.36
C MET A 269 14.87 -10.05 -8.91
N SER A 270 15.13 -9.08 -8.02
CA SER A 270 15.42 -9.32 -6.60
C SER A 270 14.20 -9.22 -5.67
N ILE A 271 13.00 -9.01 -6.21
CA ILE A 271 11.79 -8.84 -5.40
C ILE A 271 11.38 -10.17 -4.78
N ASP A 272 11.20 -10.19 -3.45
CA ASP A 272 10.74 -11.36 -2.72
C ASP A 272 9.24 -11.33 -2.41
N GLY A 273 8.61 -10.15 -2.41
CA GLY A 273 7.23 -9.95 -2.01
C GLY A 273 6.41 -9.10 -2.99
N LEU A 274 5.32 -9.68 -3.51
CA LEU A 274 4.38 -9.00 -4.40
C LEU A 274 2.95 -9.08 -3.85
N VAL A 275 2.33 -7.92 -3.66
CA VAL A 275 0.92 -7.77 -3.26
C VAL A 275 0.16 -7.15 -4.42
N VAL A 276 -0.95 -7.78 -4.82
CA VAL A 276 -1.76 -7.32 -5.96
C VAL A 276 -3.22 -7.36 -5.56
N SER A 277 -3.95 -6.29 -5.87
CA SER A 277 -5.39 -6.25 -5.71
C SER A 277 -6.08 -6.62 -7.02
N VAL A 278 -6.98 -7.61 -6.98
CA VAL A 278 -7.67 -8.19 -8.13
C VAL A 278 -9.12 -7.68 -8.22
N GLY A 279 -9.27 -6.36 -8.39
CA GLY A 279 -10.56 -5.67 -8.33
C GLY A 279 -11.55 -5.96 -9.46
N ALA A 280 -12.82 -5.58 -9.26
CA ALA A 280 -13.97 -5.84 -10.14
C ALA A 280 -13.88 -5.23 -11.56
N SER A 281 -13.09 -4.18 -11.77
CA SER A 281 -13.04 -3.41 -13.03
C SER A 281 -12.21 -4.06 -14.16
N GLN A 282 -11.68 -5.28 -13.98
CA GLN A 282 -10.43 -5.67 -14.63
C GLN A 282 -10.47 -7.02 -15.39
N LYS A 283 -11.30 -7.19 -16.43
CA LYS A 283 -11.16 -8.39 -17.30
C LYS A 283 -10.08 -8.27 -18.38
N VAL A 284 -9.80 -7.06 -18.89
CA VAL A 284 -9.08 -6.89 -20.17
C VAL A 284 -7.59 -6.59 -20.01
N CYS A 285 -7.14 -6.02 -18.89
CA CYS A 285 -5.76 -5.48 -18.78
C CYS A 285 -4.77 -6.34 -17.96
N TRP A 286 -5.17 -7.51 -17.45
CA TRP A 286 -4.25 -8.42 -16.75
C TRP A 286 -3.19 -9.03 -17.66
N HIS A 287 -3.55 -9.25 -18.92
CA HIS A 287 -2.76 -10.08 -19.83
C HIS A 287 -1.45 -9.44 -20.33
N SER A 288 -1.26 -8.12 -20.20
CA SER A 288 -0.05 -7.47 -20.72
C SER A 288 0.91 -7.00 -19.63
N GLY A 289 0.49 -6.18 -18.65
CA GLY A 289 1.42 -5.59 -17.67
C GLY A 289 1.70 -6.48 -16.47
N MET A 290 0.64 -6.96 -15.80
CA MET A 290 0.77 -7.64 -14.51
C MET A 290 1.33 -9.05 -14.66
N SER A 291 0.86 -9.83 -15.64
CA SER A 291 1.43 -11.16 -15.91
C SER A 291 2.93 -11.06 -16.19
N GLN A 292 3.35 -10.11 -17.04
CA GLN A 292 4.78 -9.92 -17.34
C GLN A 292 5.59 -9.48 -16.13
N LEU A 293 5.02 -8.67 -15.22
CA LEU A 293 5.66 -8.36 -13.95
C LEU A 293 5.84 -9.61 -13.10
N VAL A 294 4.80 -10.42 -12.93
CA VAL A 294 4.88 -11.68 -12.18
C VAL A 294 5.91 -12.63 -12.80
N GLU A 295 5.93 -12.76 -14.12
CA GLU A 295 6.91 -13.58 -14.83
C GLU A 295 8.34 -13.08 -14.62
N ALA A 296 8.56 -11.76 -14.59
CA ALA A 296 9.87 -11.16 -14.36
C ALA A 296 10.36 -11.31 -12.91
N VAL A 297 9.47 -11.18 -11.91
CA VAL A 297 9.84 -11.40 -10.50
C VAL A 297 9.89 -12.89 -10.13
N GLY A 298 9.23 -13.75 -10.92
CA GLY A 298 8.95 -15.13 -10.59
C GLY A 298 10.14 -15.96 -10.08
N PRO A 299 11.35 -15.82 -10.66
CA PRO A 299 12.52 -16.55 -10.16
C PRO A 299 12.90 -16.24 -8.71
N GLN A 300 12.57 -15.08 -8.14
CA GLN A 300 12.89 -14.73 -6.74
C GLN A 300 11.66 -14.52 -5.86
N LEU A 301 10.46 -14.48 -6.45
CA LEU A 301 9.22 -14.25 -5.71
C LEU A 301 8.96 -15.37 -4.68
N LYS A 302 8.94 -15.00 -3.40
CA LYS A 302 8.64 -15.89 -2.27
C LYS A 302 7.24 -15.70 -1.73
N HIS A 303 6.75 -14.47 -1.71
CA HIS A 303 5.48 -14.11 -1.10
C HIS A 303 4.59 -13.44 -2.13
N PHE A 304 3.44 -14.07 -2.43
CA PHE A 304 2.43 -13.49 -3.30
C PHE A 304 1.14 -13.28 -2.53
N SER A 305 0.60 -12.08 -2.58
CA SER A 305 -0.62 -11.69 -1.89
C SER A 305 -1.65 -11.18 -2.88
N CYS A 306 -2.86 -11.71 -2.81
CA CYS A 306 -4.00 -11.24 -3.55
C CYS A 306 -4.97 -10.51 -2.62
N VAL A 307 -5.25 -9.24 -2.90
CA VAL A 307 -6.27 -8.44 -2.22
C VAL A 307 -7.51 -8.38 -3.09
N HIS A 308 -8.71 -8.41 -2.51
CA HIS A 308 -9.97 -8.20 -3.24
C HIS A 308 -10.17 -9.12 -4.45
N MET A 309 -9.99 -10.44 -4.33
CA MET A 309 -10.15 -11.35 -5.47
C MET A 309 -11.62 -11.41 -5.97
N LEU A 310 -11.95 -10.61 -6.99
CA LEU A 310 -13.32 -10.44 -7.49
C LEU A 310 -13.57 -11.11 -8.86
N HIS A 311 -12.52 -11.58 -9.53
CA HIS A 311 -12.60 -12.28 -10.83
C HIS A 311 -12.10 -13.72 -10.73
N LEU A 312 -12.62 -14.58 -11.61
CA LEU A 312 -12.15 -15.95 -11.82
C LEU A 312 -10.78 -15.95 -12.48
N VAL A 313 -9.76 -15.54 -11.74
CA VAL A 313 -8.37 -15.58 -12.20
C VAL A 313 -7.77 -16.91 -11.78
N ASN A 314 -7.10 -17.60 -12.69
CA ASN A 314 -6.32 -18.80 -12.36
C ASN A 314 -4.83 -18.44 -12.21
N HIS A 315 -4.05 -19.36 -11.66
CA HIS A 315 -2.62 -19.12 -11.42
C HIS A 315 -1.81 -18.91 -12.72
N HIS A 316 -2.26 -19.46 -13.86
CA HIS A 316 -1.64 -19.23 -15.16
C HIS A 316 -1.85 -17.80 -15.66
N ILE A 317 -3.06 -17.24 -15.51
CA ILE A 317 -3.37 -15.85 -15.89
C ILE A 317 -2.53 -14.87 -15.06
N LEU A 318 -2.28 -15.19 -13.79
CA LEU A 318 -1.39 -14.40 -12.95
C LEU A 318 0.10 -14.62 -13.26
N GLY A 319 0.49 -15.58 -14.10
CA GLY A 319 1.89 -15.90 -14.38
C GLY A 319 2.61 -16.66 -13.25
N LEU A 320 1.87 -17.16 -12.25
CA LEU A 320 2.45 -17.83 -11.07
C LEU A 320 3.10 -19.17 -11.40
N SER A 321 2.75 -19.80 -12.53
CA SER A 321 3.43 -21.01 -13.01
C SER A 321 4.92 -20.80 -13.30
N ARG A 322 5.38 -19.54 -13.44
CA ARG A 322 6.80 -19.18 -13.60
C ARG A 322 7.49 -18.81 -12.27
N CYS A 323 6.84 -19.07 -11.14
CA CYS A 323 7.31 -18.67 -9.82
C CYS A 323 7.63 -19.91 -8.96
N PRO A 324 8.72 -20.66 -9.25
CA PRO A 324 9.03 -21.91 -8.55
C PRO A 324 9.39 -21.72 -7.08
N ASN A 325 9.72 -20.48 -6.70
CA ASN A 325 10.21 -20.11 -5.37
C ASN A 325 9.14 -19.58 -4.43
N ILE A 326 7.86 -19.62 -4.81
CA ILE A 326 6.78 -19.19 -3.93
C ILE A 326 6.75 -20.06 -2.67
N GLU A 327 6.85 -19.41 -1.52
CA GLU A 327 6.77 -19.99 -0.20
C GLU A 327 5.42 -19.67 0.47
N THR A 328 4.82 -18.51 0.17
CA THR A 328 3.56 -18.06 0.79
C THR A 328 2.59 -17.49 -0.24
N LEU A 329 1.34 -17.93 -0.16
CA LEU A 329 0.19 -17.32 -0.83
C LEU A 329 -0.75 -16.72 0.20
N THR A 330 -1.08 -15.43 0.07
CA THR A 330 -2.02 -14.76 0.96
C THR A 330 -3.23 -14.26 0.20
N PHE A 331 -4.43 -14.51 0.71
CA PHE A 331 -5.68 -14.00 0.17
C PHE A 331 -6.33 -13.08 1.20
N TYR A 332 -6.46 -11.79 0.87
CA TYR A 332 -7.15 -10.81 1.71
C TYR A 332 -8.62 -10.71 1.29
N LEU A 333 -9.47 -11.16 2.21
CA LEU A 333 -10.92 -11.23 2.12
C LEU A 333 -11.53 -10.08 2.91
N ASN A 334 -11.78 -8.97 2.22
CA ASN A 334 -12.36 -7.80 2.87
C ASN A 334 -13.89 -7.82 2.86
N ILE A 335 -14.55 -8.44 3.85
CA ILE A 335 -16.01 -8.57 3.91
C ILE A 335 -16.65 -7.25 4.39
N TYR A 336 -17.40 -6.57 3.51
CA TYR A 336 -18.09 -5.31 3.80
C TYR A 336 -19.61 -5.54 3.95
N ASP A 337 -20.28 -4.81 4.85
CA ASP A 337 -21.73 -4.96 5.16
C ASP A 337 -22.64 -4.38 4.07
N GLU A 338 -22.18 -3.32 3.43
CA GLU A 338 -23.07 -2.43 2.66
C GLU A 338 -22.81 -2.48 1.15
N GLN A 339 -21.90 -3.34 0.68
CA GLN A 339 -21.61 -3.44 -0.74
C GLN A 339 -22.65 -4.31 -1.45
N TRP A 340 -23.81 -3.72 -1.73
CA TRP A 340 -24.89 -4.29 -2.54
C TRP A 340 -24.44 -4.66 -3.97
N TYR A 341 -23.27 -4.15 -4.39
CA TYR A 341 -22.74 -4.33 -5.73
C TYR A 341 -21.96 -5.64 -5.96
N TRP A 342 -21.42 -6.29 -4.91
CA TRP A 342 -20.61 -7.51 -5.07
C TRP A 342 -20.87 -8.54 -3.97
N PRO A 343 -21.62 -9.61 -4.28
CA PRO A 343 -21.88 -10.69 -3.32
C PRO A 343 -20.59 -11.40 -2.89
N ASN A 344 -20.50 -11.78 -1.61
CA ASN A 344 -19.35 -12.52 -1.06
C ASN A 344 -19.09 -13.83 -1.81
N TYR A 345 -20.13 -14.51 -2.32
CA TYR A 345 -19.98 -15.77 -3.05
C TYR A 345 -19.04 -15.66 -4.25
N ARG A 346 -18.99 -14.50 -4.94
CA ARG A 346 -18.08 -14.33 -6.08
C ARG A 346 -16.61 -14.37 -5.68
N ARG A 347 -16.30 -13.91 -4.47
CA ARG A 347 -14.93 -13.97 -3.94
C ARG A 347 -14.54 -15.39 -3.59
N TRP A 348 -15.46 -16.13 -2.96
CA TRP A 348 -15.25 -17.55 -2.68
C TRP A 348 -15.15 -18.38 -3.95
N GLU A 349 -15.96 -18.08 -4.96
CA GLU A 349 -15.90 -18.70 -6.29
C GLU A 349 -14.56 -18.45 -6.97
N ALA A 350 -14.04 -17.21 -6.89
CA ALA A 350 -12.73 -16.85 -7.41
C ALA A 350 -11.58 -17.57 -6.68
N ILE A 351 -11.63 -17.62 -5.35
CA ILE A 351 -10.65 -18.35 -4.54
C ILE A 351 -10.72 -19.85 -4.84
N HIS A 352 -11.92 -20.42 -4.91
CA HIS A 352 -12.13 -21.82 -5.28
C HIS A 352 -11.51 -22.11 -6.64
N HIS A 353 -11.85 -21.31 -7.66
CA HIS A 353 -11.29 -21.47 -9.00
C HIS A 353 -9.76 -21.36 -9.02
N PHE A 354 -9.20 -20.41 -8.28
CA PHE A 354 -7.75 -20.25 -8.14
C PHE A 354 -7.10 -21.47 -7.49
N LEU A 355 -7.65 -21.95 -6.36
CA LEU A 355 -7.12 -23.09 -5.61
C LEU A 355 -7.27 -24.41 -6.37
N SER A 356 -8.38 -24.62 -7.07
CA SER A 356 -8.57 -25.77 -7.97
C SER A 356 -7.49 -25.82 -9.04
N SER A 357 -7.20 -24.66 -9.64
CA SER A 357 -6.15 -24.54 -10.62
C SER A 357 -4.77 -24.81 -10.02
N LEU A 358 -4.51 -24.33 -8.80
CA LEU A 358 -3.26 -24.59 -8.08
C LEU A 358 -3.09 -26.07 -7.71
N ALA A 359 -4.18 -26.76 -7.35
CA ALA A 359 -4.17 -28.20 -7.05
C ALA A 359 -3.76 -29.04 -8.26
N GLY A 360 -4.24 -28.67 -9.46
CA GLY A 360 -3.85 -29.31 -10.71
C GLY A 360 -2.36 -29.16 -11.06
N CYS A 361 -1.66 -28.19 -10.48
CA CYS A 361 -0.25 -27.89 -10.79
C CYS A 361 0.65 -27.82 -9.54
N HIS A 362 0.26 -28.47 -8.44
CA HIS A 362 0.94 -28.34 -7.15
C HIS A 362 2.44 -28.72 -7.19
N GLU A 363 2.86 -29.57 -8.12
CA GLU A 363 4.26 -29.94 -8.31
C GLU A 363 5.16 -28.76 -8.70
N GLN A 364 4.61 -27.77 -9.42
CA GLN A 364 5.32 -26.54 -9.79
C GLN A 364 5.60 -25.66 -8.55
N PHE A 365 4.80 -25.81 -7.50
CA PHE A 365 4.88 -25.06 -6.25
C PHE A 365 5.55 -25.88 -5.14
N SER A 366 6.64 -26.56 -5.47
CA SER A 366 7.40 -27.43 -4.54
C SER A 366 7.96 -26.72 -3.30
N ARG A 367 8.00 -25.37 -3.30
CA ARG A 367 8.40 -24.54 -2.14
C ARG A 367 7.26 -23.90 -1.37
N LEU A 368 6.00 -24.03 -1.82
CA LEU A 368 4.85 -23.43 -1.15
C LEU A 368 4.62 -24.06 0.23
N ARG A 369 4.93 -23.31 1.29
CA ARG A 369 4.82 -23.78 2.69
C ARG A 369 3.61 -23.23 3.40
N LYS A 370 3.08 -22.09 2.95
CA LYS A 370 2.00 -21.41 3.67
C LYS A 370 0.92 -20.87 2.73
N ILE A 371 -0.33 -21.16 3.03
CA ILE A 371 -1.49 -20.44 2.48
C ILE A 371 -2.12 -19.64 3.62
N VAL A 372 -2.33 -18.35 3.42
CA VAL A 372 -2.91 -17.44 4.41
C VAL A 372 -4.25 -16.94 3.89
N LEU A 373 -5.32 -17.15 4.65
CA LEU A 373 -6.62 -16.53 4.43
C LEU A 373 -6.79 -15.41 5.44
N SER A 374 -6.56 -14.17 5.01
CA SER A 374 -6.69 -12.98 5.84
C SER A 374 -8.08 -12.38 5.70
N ILE A 375 -8.90 -12.39 6.75
CA ILE A 375 -10.32 -12.01 6.63
C ILE A 375 -10.62 -10.79 7.51
N THR A 376 -11.12 -9.69 6.92
CA THR A 376 -11.54 -8.52 7.69
C THR A 376 -12.92 -8.76 8.29
N SER A 377 -13.05 -8.56 9.60
CA SER A 377 -14.27 -8.67 10.41
C SER A 377 -14.69 -10.08 10.86
N ARG A 378 -14.69 -10.20 12.20
CA ARG A 378 -14.98 -11.33 13.09
C ARG A 378 -16.45 -11.76 13.06
N ASP A 379 -17.38 -10.80 13.04
CA ASP A 379 -18.78 -11.09 13.36
C ASP A 379 -19.56 -11.58 12.14
N ARG A 380 -19.07 -11.34 10.92
CA ARG A 380 -19.87 -11.42 9.68
C ARG A 380 -19.73 -12.72 8.89
N LEU A 381 -18.64 -13.47 9.05
CA LEU A 381 -18.59 -14.85 8.56
C LEU A 381 -19.62 -15.75 9.26
N LEU A 382 -20.12 -15.32 10.42
CA LEU A 382 -20.82 -16.17 11.39
C LEU A 382 -22.22 -15.66 11.76
N THR A 383 -22.49 -14.34 11.69
CA THR A 383 -23.87 -13.80 11.78
C THR A 383 -24.74 -14.19 10.59
N CYS A 384 -24.13 -14.73 9.54
CA CYS A 384 -24.82 -15.50 8.53
C CYS A 384 -25.74 -16.58 9.15
N ASN A 385 -25.48 -17.14 10.34
CA ASN A 385 -26.32 -18.22 10.85
C ASN A 385 -27.64 -17.82 11.53
N HIS A 386 -27.89 -16.54 11.87
CA HIS A 386 -29.03 -16.23 12.75
C HIS A 386 -29.94 -15.05 12.39
N ILE A 387 -29.54 -14.10 11.54
CA ILE A 387 -30.41 -12.94 11.22
C ILE A 387 -30.45 -12.61 9.71
N PHE A 388 -29.38 -12.92 8.97
CA PHE A 388 -29.38 -12.88 7.52
C PHE A 388 -28.99 -14.26 7.03
N ASN A 389 -29.96 -15.00 6.46
CA ASN A 389 -29.75 -16.29 5.81
C ASN A 389 -28.44 -16.22 4.99
N PRO A 390 -27.39 -17.00 5.32
CA PRO A 390 -26.28 -17.12 4.38
C PRO A 390 -26.94 -17.64 3.11
N GLN A 391 -26.76 -17.00 1.97
CA GLN A 391 -27.23 -17.64 0.76
C GLN A 391 -26.54 -19.00 0.73
N VAL A 392 -27.31 -20.10 0.64
CA VAL A 392 -26.84 -21.50 0.69
C VAL A 392 -25.56 -21.72 -0.14
N ARG A 393 -25.42 -20.91 -1.19
CA ARG A 393 -24.27 -20.80 -2.09
C ARG A 393 -22.94 -20.39 -1.45
N ASP A 394 -22.92 -19.50 -0.45
CA ASP A 394 -21.69 -19.10 0.26
C ASP A 394 -21.14 -20.28 1.08
N LEU A 395 -22.02 -20.98 1.80
CA LEU A 395 -21.65 -22.14 2.60
C LEU A 395 -21.11 -23.28 1.74
N SER A 396 -21.75 -23.58 0.60
CA SER A 396 -21.24 -24.62 -0.31
C SER A 396 -19.84 -24.28 -0.82
N LEU A 397 -19.60 -23.03 -1.25
CA LEU A 397 -18.29 -22.61 -1.74
C LEU A 397 -17.21 -22.61 -0.65
N ILE A 398 -17.55 -22.26 0.59
CA ILE A 398 -16.61 -22.34 1.72
C ILE A 398 -16.20 -23.81 1.97
N VAL A 399 -17.16 -24.74 1.93
CA VAL A 399 -16.89 -26.19 2.06
C VAL A 399 -16.04 -26.71 0.90
N ASP A 400 -16.30 -26.26 -0.31
CA ASP A 400 -15.49 -26.63 -1.48
C ASP A 400 -14.06 -26.10 -1.37
N VAL A 401 -13.89 -24.83 -0.95
CA VAL A 401 -12.58 -24.23 -0.68
C VAL A 401 -11.84 -24.97 0.42
N GLU A 402 -12.52 -25.34 1.51
CA GLU A 402 -11.95 -26.18 2.56
C GLU A 402 -11.45 -27.52 2.00
N THR A 403 -12.30 -28.18 1.20
CA THR A 403 -11.99 -29.49 0.61
C THR A 403 -10.75 -29.40 -0.29
N LEU A 404 -10.63 -28.36 -1.11
CA LEU A 404 -9.44 -28.12 -1.94
C LEU A 404 -8.19 -27.87 -1.11
N LEU A 405 -8.29 -27.09 -0.03
CA LEU A 405 -7.16 -26.84 0.86
C LEU A 405 -6.68 -28.14 1.53
N VAL A 406 -7.62 -28.99 1.97
CA VAL A 406 -7.32 -30.32 2.51
C VAL A 406 -6.63 -31.19 1.46
N GLN A 407 -7.15 -31.23 0.23
CA GLN A 407 -6.54 -31.98 -0.88
C GLN A 407 -5.11 -31.51 -1.16
N LEU A 408 -4.87 -30.19 -1.16
CA LEU A 408 -3.52 -29.62 -1.35
C LEU A 408 -2.54 -30.05 -0.25
N VAL A 409 -2.98 -30.01 1.01
CA VAL A 409 -2.17 -30.46 2.15
C VAL A 409 -1.88 -31.96 2.05
N GLN A 410 -2.89 -32.77 1.72
CA GLN A 410 -2.77 -34.23 1.58
C GLN A 410 -1.88 -34.63 0.41
N ALA A 411 -2.06 -34.03 -0.77
CA ALA A 411 -1.24 -34.29 -1.96
C ALA A 411 0.24 -34.04 -1.65
N ARG A 412 0.55 -32.94 -0.96
CA ARG A 412 1.93 -32.60 -0.57
C ARG A 412 2.52 -33.58 0.43
N SER A 413 1.76 -33.97 1.45
CA SER A 413 2.21 -34.98 2.41
C SER A 413 2.48 -36.34 1.75
N THR A 414 1.66 -36.73 0.77
CA THR A 414 1.81 -37.97 0.02
C THR A 414 3.04 -37.94 -0.88
N GLN A 415 3.26 -36.84 -1.60
CA GLN A 415 4.44 -36.63 -2.43
C GLN A 415 5.74 -36.70 -1.59
N GLN A 416 5.73 -36.11 -0.39
CA GLN A 416 6.85 -36.17 0.54
C GLN A 416 7.14 -37.60 0.99
N ARG A 417 6.11 -38.38 1.35
CA ARG A 417 6.26 -39.80 1.72
C ARG A 417 6.79 -40.64 0.56
N GLN A 418 6.29 -40.44 -0.65
CA GLN A 418 6.77 -41.14 -1.84
C GLN A 418 8.23 -40.82 -2.16
N ARG A 419 8.67 -39.57 -1.99
CA ARG A 419 10.08 -39.19 -2.16
C ARG A 419 10.98 -39.83 -1.11
N LEU A 420 10.55 -39.84 0.15
CA LEU A 420 11.27 -40.52 1.25
C LEU A 420 11.40 -42.02 0.98
N ALA A 421 10.34 -42.67 0.49
CA ALA A 421 10.34 -44.10 0.20
C ALA A 421 11.25 -44.50 -0.98
N ARG A 422 11.44 -43.62 -1.96
CA ARG A 422 12.31 -43.87 -3.13
C ARG A 422 13.80 -43.67 -2.85
N ILE A 423 14.15 -42.97 -1.77
CA ILE A 423 15.53 -42.58 -1.45
C ILE A 423 15.94 -43.28 -0.16
N THR A 424 16.10 -44.61 -0.23
CA THR A 424 16.73 -45.40 0.83
C THR A 424 18.25 -45.21 0.75
N GLY A 425 18.79 -44.22 1.48
CA GLY A 425 20.24 -44.12 1.71
C GLY A 425 20.88 -42.73 1.72
N THR A 426 20.16 -41.66 1.36
CA THR A 426 20.71 -40.28 1.42
C THR A 426 19.80 -39.35 2.20
N THR A 427 20.41 -38.42 2.96
CA THR A 427 19.73 -37.37 3.71
C THR A 427 18.76 -36.60 2.82
N VAL A 428 17.46 -36.83 2.99
CA VAL A 428 16.42 -36.15 2.22
C VAL A 428 16.29 -34.71 2.76
N PRO A 429 16.35 -33.67 1.91
CA PRO A 429 16.07 -32.32 2.34
C PRO A 429 14.66 -32.26 2.92
N TYR A 430 14.55 -31.89 4.19
CA TYR A 430 13.28 -31.77 4.89
C TYR A 430 12.37 -30.78 4.16
N VAL A 431 11.27 -31.27 3.61
CA VAL A 431 10.22 -30.42 3.03
C VAL A 431 9.24 -30.10 4.15
N SER A 432 9.11 -28.82 4.49
CA SER A 432 8.13 -28.38 5.49
C SER A 432 6.70 -28.70 5.01
N PRO A 433 5.80 -29.14 5.91
CA PRO A 433 4.40 -29.34 5.58
C PRO A 433 3.76 -28.03 5.10
N LEU A 434 2.74 -28.13 4.25
CA LEU A 434 1.92 -26.99 3.89
C LEU A 434 1.06 -26.61 5.10
N VAL A 435 1.25 -25.40 5.59
CA VAL A 435 0.51 -24.80 6.70
C VAL A 435 -0.59 -23.90 6.13
N LEU A 436 -1.81 -24.07 6.63
CA LEU A 436 -2.88 -23.11 6.41
C LEU A 436 -2.95 -22.18 7.61
N SER A 437 -3.05 -20.87 7.38
CA SER A 437 -3.23 -19.88 8.44
C SER A 437 -4.42 -19.00 8.13
N ILE A 438 -5.27 -18.78 9.13
CA ILE A 438 -6.45 -17.94 9.01
C ILE A 438 -6.25 -16.74 9.92
N VAL A 439 -6.05 -15.56 9.34
CA VAL A 439 -5.67 -14.36 10.10
C VAL A 439 -6.82 -13.34 10.08
N PRO A 440 -7.43 -13.01 11.22
CA PRO A 440 -8.44 -11.98 11.31
C PRO A 440 -7.77 -10.61 11.21
N GLN A 441 -8.35 -9.74 10.39
CA GLN A 441 -7.93 -8.34 10.32
C GLN A 441 -8.93 -7.44 11.03
N SER A 442 -8.41 -6.51 11.84
CA SER A 442 -9.17 -5.35 12.27
C SER A 442 -9.34 -4.38 11.09
N SER A 443 -10.45 -3.66 11.07
CA SER A 443 -10.75 -2.62 10.06
C SER A 443 -9.69 -1.50 10.00
N GLY A 444 -8.85 -1.37 11.02
CA GLY A 444 -7.73 -0.42 11.07
C GLY A 444 -6.38 -0.96 10.55
N GLY A 445 -6.33 -2.17 9.99
CA GLY A 445 -5.10 -2.77 9.47
C GLY A 445 -4.09 -3.19 10.54
N GLN A 446 -4.44 -3.12 11.82
CA GLN A 446 -3.64 -3.68 12.91
C GLN A 446 -3.96 -5.17 13.07
N HIS A 447 -2.92 -5.99 13.19
CA HIS A 447 -3.07 -7.39 13.58
C HIS A 447 -3.66 -7.46 14.99
N ILE A 448 -4.75 -8.20 15.15
CA ILE A 448 -5.32 -8.49 16.46
C ILE A 448 -4.40 -9.55 17.09
N ALA A 449 -3.57 -9.14 18.06
CA ALA A 449 -2.52 -9.99 18.65
C ALA A 449 -3.04 -11.20 19.45
N SER A 450 -4.34 -11.28 19.73
CA SER A 450 -4.94 -12.40 20.44
C SER A 450 -6.30 -12.78 19.86
N PHE A 451 -6.38 -13.99 19.31
CA PHE A 451 -7.64 -14.68 19.08
C PHE A 451 -8.25 -15.05 20.43
N GLY A 452 -9.44 -14.54 20.74
CA GLY A 452 -10.21 -15.05 21.88
C GLY A 452 -10.77 -16.44 21.58
N ASP A 453 -10.90 -17.30 22.59
CA ASP A 453 -11.40 -18.69 22.46
C ASP A 453 -12.72 -18.80 21.69
N ALA A 454 -13.63 -17.84 21.86
CA ALA A 454 -14.91 -17.80 21.15
C ALA A 454 -14.73 -17.63 19.63
N GLN A 455 -13.71 -16.90 19.19
CA GLN A 455 -13.41 -16.67 17.78
C GLN A 455 -12.82 -17.94 17.13
N GLN A 456 -11.90 -18.62 17.82
CA GLN A 456 -11.34 -19.88 17.34
C GLN A 456 -12.43 -20.95 17.17
N ARG A 457 -13.37 -21.05 18.12
CA ARG A 457 -14.49 -22.01 18.04
C ARG A 457 -15.36 -21.80 16.82
N SER A 458 -15.65 -20.56 16.47
CA SER A 458 -16.55 -20.27 15.35
C SER A 458 -15.89 -20.51 13.99
N PHE A 459 -14.60 -20.19 13.84
CA PHE A 459 -13.87 -20.59 12.64
C PHE A 459 -13.69 -22.10 12.54
N ARG A 460 -13.48 -22.80 13.66
CA ARG A 460 -13.49 -24.27 13.67
C ARG A 460 -14.81 -24.87 13.20
N ARG A 461 -15.93 -24.14 13.30
CA ARG A 461 -17.23 -24.54 12.72
C ARG A 461 -17.32 -24.28 11.21
N ALA A 462 -16.70 -23.21 10.72
CA ALA A 462 -16.68 -22.88 9.29
C ALA A 462 -15.69 -23.76 8.50
N PHE A 463 -14.61 -24.21 9.16
CA PHE A 463 -13.58 -25.10 8.61
C PHE A 463 -13.36 -26.34 9.49
N PRO A 464 -14.36 -27.23 9.61
CA PRO A 464 -14.32 -28.38 10.52
C PRO A 464 -13.28 -29.45 10.14
N ILE A 465 -12.97 -29.61 8.85
CA ILE A 465 -12.03 -30.64 8.39
C ILE A 465 -10.59 -30.20 8.70
N LEU A 466 -10.24 -28.98 8.32
CA LEU A 466 -8.91 -28.41 8.55
C LEU A 466 -8.59 -28.32 10.05
N SER A 467 -9.59 -27.98 10.86
CA SER A 467 -9.45 -27.91 12.31
C SER A 467 -9.09 -29.26 12.95
N LYS A 468 -9.58 -30.37 12.38
CA LYS A 468 -9.27 -31.73 12.86
C LYS A 468 -7.88 -32.22 12.43
N MET A 469 -7.33 -31.66 11.35
CA MET A 469 -6.03 -32.08 10.81
C MET A 469 -4.82 -31.50 11.54
N GLY A 470 -5.01 -30.53 12.45
CA GLY A 470 -3.90 -29.85 13.13
C GLY A 470 -3.00 -29.03 12.19
N ALA A 471 -3.43 -28.82 10.95
CA ALA A 471 -2.69 -28.10 9.90
C ALA A 471 -3.00 -26.60 9.87
N VAL A 472 -3.75 -26.09 10.86
CA VAL A 472 -4.20 -24.70 10.95
C VAL A 472 -3.48 -23.99 12.09
N GLU A 473 -2.71 -22.97 11.73
CA GLU A 473 -2.22 -21.95 12.68
C GLU A 473 -3.28 -20.85 12.81
N TRP A 474 -3.84 -20.72 14.01
CA TRP A 474 -4.83 -19.69 14.37
C TRP A 474 -4.18 -18.38 14.81
#